data_AF-A0A8S3F3Z3-F1
#
_entry.id   AF-A0A8S3F3Z3-F1
#
_cell.length_a   1.000
_cell.length_b   1.000
_cell.length_c   1.000
_cell.angle_alpha   90.00
_cell.angle_beta   90.00
_cell.angle_gamma   90.00
#
_symmetry.space_group_name_H-M   'P 1'
#
loop_
_entity.id
_entity.type
_entity.pdbx_description
1 polymer ?
#
loop_
_entity_poly.entity_id
_entity_poly.type
_entity_poly.pdbx_seq_one_letter_code
_entity_poly.pdbx_strand_id
1 'polypeptide(L)'
;QTPNFTEPFILEIDACDYGLGAILSQEYDNQLFVIAYASRTQTAAERNYFPTEKEALAIYWATKHFRPYLEGTMIYIRSDCRALQWLLDTKDSSGRLARWAISLSAFNIVDIKYKPGKINTNCDTLSRYPLSPHLTLLNTTSSPPLLNLWDNCTLLDDIRTEQYNDARLKPIVDILSNPTHPLHHKFHPPFTLINGILYRYRSPSNNTHQRLAGMQHLLVIPKSLQSQILSWTHDHPTAGHGGREKTLYRLTNRVYWNTMRQDLIQYIRSCPSCQKYKYINQSLNAPLQMHIVQEPWHTIGIILHAGWNCSLLEQPPPQI
;
A
#
# COMPACT_ATOMS: atom_id res chain seq x y z
N GLN A 1 23.12 -8.15 -9.86
CA GLN A 1 24.25 -7.29 -9.43
C GLN A 1 23.79 -6.43 -8.27
N THR A 2 24.70 -6.12 -7.35
CA THR A 2 24.46 -5.13 -6.28
C THR A 2 24.59 -3.71 -6.85
N PRO A 3 23.81 -2.73 -6.36
CA PRO A 3 23.91 -1.35 -6.81
C PRO A 3 25.28 -0.74 -6.46
N ASN A 4 25.84 0.03 -7.38
CA ASN A 4 27.13 0.70 -7.22
C ASN A 4 26.92 2.21 -6.99
N PHE A 5 27.20 2.70 -5.79
CA PHE A 5 26.94 4.09 -5.42
C PHE A 5 27.92 5.10 -6.03
N THR A 6 29.00 4.65 -6.69
CA THR A 6 29.90 5.54 -7.43
C THR A 6 29.39 5.87 -8.83
N GLU A 7 28.49 5.05 -9.36
CA GLU A 7 27.91 5.21 -10.69
C GLU A 7 26.58 5.95 -10.63
N PRO A 8 26.22 6.72 -11.68
CA PRO A 8 25.00 7.49 -11.67
C PRO A 8 23.76 6.60 -11.73
N PHE A 9 22.75 6.96 -10.94
CA PHE A 9 21.43 6.33 -10.99
C PHE A 9 20.56 6.97 -12.07
N ILE A 10 19.80 6.14 -12.77
CA ILE A 10 18.82 6.56 -13.76
C ILE A 10 17.43 6.29 -13.20
N LEU A 11 16.66 7.36 -13.01
CA LEU A 11 15.30 7.33 -12.54
C LEU A 11 14.34 7.62 -13.69
N GLU A 12 13.63 6.59 -14.17
CA GLU A 12 12.57 6.74 -15.17
C GLU A 12 11.23 6.90 -14.46
N ILE A 13 10.47 7.93 -14.82
CA ILE A 13 9.18 8.25 -14.19
C ILE A 13 8.06 8.29 -15.23
N ASP A 14 6.84 8.10 -14.73
CA ASP A 14 5.62 8.20 -15.51
C ASP A 14 4.43 8.51 -14.59
N ALA A 15 3.51 9.35 -15.05
CA ALA A 15 2.28 9.67 -14.34
C ALA A 15 1.07 9.55 -15.28
N CYS A 16 0.01 8.91 -14.77
CA CYS A 16 -1.28 8.86 -15.46
C CYS A 16 -2.36 9.56 -14.63
N ASP A 17 -3.64 9.45 -15.00
CA ASP A 17 -4.72 10.05 -14.22
C ASP A 17 -4.98 9.38 -12.86
N TYR A 18 -4.48 8.17 -12.66
CA TYR A 18 -4.80 7.34 -11.50
C TYR A 18 -3.59 7.01 -10.63
N GLY A 19 -2.39 6.95 -11.22
CA GLY A 19 -1.20 6.42 -10.59
C GLY A 19 0.08 7.13 -11.02
N LEU A 20 1.13 6.87 -10.26
CA LEU A 20 2.51 7.29 -10.50
C LEU A 20 3.35 6.01 -10.58
N GLY A 21 4.26 5.95 -11.55
CA GLY A 21 5.23 4.89 -11.74
C GLY A 21 6.65 5.45 -11.69
N ALA A 22 7.58 4.65 -11.17
CA ALA A 22 9.00 4.95 -11.18
C ALA A 22 9.85 3.68 -11.28
N ILE A 23 10.96 3.78 -12.02
CA ILE A 23 11.94 2.71 -12.21
C ILE A 23 13.31 3.28 -11.87
N LEU A 24 13.97 2.65 -10.90
CA LEU A 24 15.36 2.93 -10.56
C LEU A 24 16.26 1.94 -11.29
N SER A 25 17.21 2.45 -12.05
CA SER A 25 18.14 1.65 -12.86
C SER A 25 19.55 2.22 -12.83
N GLN A 26 20.52 1.41 -13.22
CA GLN A 26 21.92 1.81 -13.42
C GLN A 26 22.44 1.17 -14.70
N GLU A 27 23.42 1.82 -15.31
CA GLU A 27 24.10 1.32 -16.50
C GLU A 27 25.38 0.59 -16.10
N TYR A 28 25.53 -0.66 -16.55
CA TYR A 28 26.74 -1.47 -16.39
C TYR A 28 27.10 -2.05 -17.75
N ASP A 29 28.35 -1.93 -18.18
CA ASP A 29 28.84 -2.46 -19.46
C ASP A 29 27.94 -2.06 -20.66
N ASN A 30 27.49 -0.81 -20.70
CA ASN A 30 26.56 -0.24 -21.67
C ASN A 30 25.17 -0.94 -21.74
N GLN A 31 24.78 -1.63 -20.67
CA GLN A 31 23.45 -2.23 -20.51
C GLN A 31 22.74 -1.66 -19.28
N LEU A 32 21.45 -1.38 -19.43
CA LEU A 32 20.62 -0.83 -18.36
C LEU A 32 20.07 -1.95 -17.48
N PHE A 33 20.46 -1.97 -16.21
CA PHE A 33 19.98 -2.91 -15.21
C PHE A 33 19.01 -2.23 -14.26
N VAL A 34 17.83 -2.82 -14.09
CA VAL A 34 16.83 -2.33 -13.14
C VAL A 34 17.15 -2.81 -11.73
N ILE A 35 17.14 -1.87 -10.79
CA ILE A 35 17.41 -2.10 -9.37
C ILE A 35 16.09 -2.24 -8.62
N ALA A 36 15.15 -1.34 -8.87
CA ALA A 36 13.87 -1.34 -8.19
C ALA A 36 12.75 -0.71 -9.03
N TYR A 37 11.54 -1.20 -8.83
CA TYR A 37 10.31 -0.63 -9.36
C TYR A 37 9.48 -0.07 -8.21
N ALA A 38 8.82 1.06 -8.42
CA ALA A 38 7.88 1.63 -7.47
C ALA A 38 6.64 2.15 -8.19
N SER A 39 5.47 1.95 -7.59
CA SER A 39 4.24 2.57 -8.05
C SER A 39 3.34 2.96 -6.88
N ARG A 40 2.47 3.94 -7.13
CA ARG A 40 1.56 4.50 -6.12
C ARG A 40 0.30 5.03 -6.79
N THR A 41 -0.85 4.87 -6.14
CA THR A 41 -2.10 5.52 -6.55
C THR A 41 -2.12 7.00 -6.10
N GLN A 42 -2.62 7.88 -6.96
CA GLN A 42 -2.80 9.30 -6.64
C GLN A 42 -3.99 9.52 -5.70
N THR A 43 -3.84 10.48 -4.77
CA THR A 43 -4.94 10.93 -3.89
C THR A 43 -6.01 11.70 -4.68
N ALA A 44 -7.21 11.87 -4.11
CA ALA A 44 -8.29 12.61 -4.78
C ALA A 44 -7.90 14.05 -5.15
N ALA A 45 -7.07 14.70 -4.33
CA ALA A 45 -6.55 16.02 -4.65
C ALA A 45 -5.54 15.98 -5.80
N GLU A 46 -4.60 15.01 -5.78
CA GLU A 46 -3.55 14.84 -6.79
C GLU A 46 -4.09 14.52 -8.19
N ARG A 47 -5.21 13.80 -8.27
CA ARG A 47 -5.88 13.50 -9.55
C ARG A 47 -6.34 14.75 -10.30
N ASN A 48 -6.60 15.83 -9.58
CA ASN A 48 -7.05 17.10 -10.16
C ASN A 48 -5.87 17.99 -10.62
N TYR A 49 -4.63 17.52 -10.51
CA TYR A 49 -3.46 18.30 -10.91
C TYR A 49 -3.34 18.32 -12.43
N PHE A 50 -2.72 19.36 -12.98
CA PHE A 50 -2.43 19.37 -14.42
C PHE A 50 -1.45 18.24 -14.79
N PRO A 51 -1.46 17.73 -16.04
CA PRO A 51 -0.56 16.64 -16.44
C PRO A 51 0.92 16.90 -16.13
N THR A 52 1.39 18.14 -16.35
CA THR A 52 2.75 18.57 -16.02
C THR A 52 3.04 18.53 -14.52
N GLU A 53 2.05 18.90 -13.68
CA GLU A 53 2.16 18.81 -12.22
C GLU A 53 2.12 17.36 -11.73
N LYS A 54 1.39 16.47 -12.39
CA LYS A 54 1.38 15.02 -12.07
C LYS A 54 2.74 14.38 -12.36
N GLU A 55 3.36 14.75 -13.46
CA GLU A 55 4.73 14.34 -13.81
C GLU A 55 5.75 14.89 -12.80
N ALA A 56 5.65 16.18 -12.42
CA ALA A 56 6.51 16.75 -11.37
C ALA A 56 6.31 16.07 -10.01
N LEU A 57 5.06 15.70 -9.69
CA LEU A 57 4.72 14.94 -8.50
C LEU A 57 5.35 13.54 -8.53
N ALA A 58 5.39 12.87 -9.69
CA ALA A 58 6.07 11.59 -9.86
C ALA A 58 7.56 11.71 -9.54
N ILE A 59 8.26 12.74 -10.06
CA ILE A 59 9.67 13.01 -9.72
C ILE A 59 9.84 13.22 -8.21
N TYR A 60 9.06 14.11 -7.62
CA TYR A 60 9.15 14.45 -6.20
C TYR A 60 8.89 13.24 -5.29
N TRP A 61 7.90 12.42 -5.63
CA TRP A 61 7.58 11.21 -4.88
C TRP A 61 8.67 10.14 -5.05
N ALA A 62 9.13 9.90 -6.28
CA ALA A 62 10.10 8.87 -6.59
C ALA A 62 11.47 9.13 -5.97
N THR A 63 11.95 10.38 -5.99
CA THR A 63 13.21 10.77 -5.33
C THR A 63 13.16 10.56 -3.82
N LYS A 64 12.03 10.83 -3.19
CA LYS A 64 11.81 10.51 -1.76
C LYS A 64 11.71 9.03 -1.49
N HIS A 65 11.04 8.27 -2.37
CA HIS A 65 10.88 6.83 -2.22
C HIS A 65 12.22 6.10 -2.31
N PHE A 66 13.05 6.48 -3.28
CA PHE A 66 14.39 5.92 -3.50
C PHE A 66 15.50 6.68 -2.78
N ARG A 67 15.17 7.52 -1.78
CA ARG A 67 16.16 8.29 -1.02
C ARG A 67 17.35 7.46 -0.51
N PRO A 68 17.18 6.22 0.01
CA PRO A 68 18.32 5.40 0.43
C PRO A 68 19.33 5.08 -0.67
N TYR A 69 18.94 5.15 -1.94
CA TYR A 69 19.82 4.95 -3.09
C TYR A 69 20.37 6.25 -3.66
N LEU A 70 19.53 7.29 -3.67
CA LEU A 70 19.76 8.52 -4.42
C LEU A 70 20.52 9.60 -3.63
N GLU A 71 20.43 9.59 -2.30
CA GLU A 71 21.04 10.62 -1.46
C GLU A 71 22.59 10.56 -1.57
N GLY A 72 23.20 11.70 -1.91
CA GLY A 72 24.66 11.80 -2.09
C GLY A 72 25.21 11.24 -3.40
N THR A 73 24.36 10.78 -4.34
CA THR A 73 24.78 10.18 -5.62
C THR A 73 24.34 11.03 -6.82
N MET A 74 24.95 10.80 -7.98
CA MET A 74 24.57 11.46 -9.24
C MET A 74 23.29 10.84 -9.80
N ILE A 75 22.31 11.67 -10.17
CA ILE A 75 21.00 11.21 -10.62
C ILE A 75 20.67 11.78 -12.00
N TYR A 76 20.29 10.90 -12.93
CA TYR A 76 19.66 11.25 -14.20
C TYR A 76 18.17 10.92 -14.16
N ILE A 77 17.32 11.89 -14.47
CA ILE A 77 15.88 11.69 -14.50
C ILE A 77 15.40 11.62 -15.94
N ARG A 78 14.49 10.69 -16.23
CA ARG A 78 13.84 10.53 -17.53
C ARG A 78 12.32 10.61 -17.35
N SER A 79 11.68 11.55 -18.05
CA SER A 79 10.22 11.76 -18.05
C SER A 79 9.73 11.98 -19.48
N ASP A 80 8.47 11.68 -19.72
CA ASP A 80 7.77 11.97 -20.98
C ASP A 80 7.25 13.42 -21.05
N CYS A 81 7.61 14.27 -20.09
CA CYS A 81 7.19 15.67 -20.04
C CYS A 81 8.36 16.64 -20.28
N ARG A 82 8.37 17.28 -21.46
CA ARG A 82 9.39 18.31 -21.80
C ARG A 82 9.35 19.54 -20.87
N ALA A 83 8.20 19.85 -20.27
CA ALA A 83 8.06 21.00 -19.39
C ALA A 83 8.89 20.87 -18.09
N LEU A 84 9.30 19.66 -17.72
CA LEU A 84 10.04 19.41 -16.48
C LEU A 84 11.55 19.64 -16.59
N GLN A 85 12.07 19.85 -17.80
CA GLN A 85 13.48 20.23 -17.98
C GLN A 85 13.81 21.57 -17.29
N TRP A 86 12.79 22.41 -17.12
CA TRP A 86 12.88 23.73 -16.50
C TRP A 86 12.58 23.71 -14.98
N LEU A 87 12.23 22.55 -14.41
CA LEU A 87 11.74 22.40 -13.03
C LEU A 87 12.77 22.87 -11.99
N LEU A 88 14.07 22.71 -12.28
CA LEU A 88 15.17 23.10 -11.39
C LEU A 88 15.69 24.53 -11.63
N ASP A 89 15.29 25.18 -12.73
CA ASP A 89 15.81 26.49 -13.16
C ASP A 89 14.80 27.64 -12.92
N THR A 90 13.66 27.36 -12.27
CA THR A 90 12.59 28.34 -12.17
C THR A 90 12.88 29.41 -11.11
N LYS A 91 13.17 30.66 -11.55
CA LYS A 91 13.54 31.80 -10.69
C LYS A 91 12.42 32.36 -9.79
N ASP A 92 11.16 32.19 -10.14
CA ASP A 92 10.01 32.73 -9.38
C ASP A 92 8.77 31.84 -9.52
N SER A 93 8.81 30.64 -8.94
CA SER A 93 7.60 29.83 -8.81
C SER A 93 7.02 29.99 -7.40
N SER A 94 5.76 30.41 -7.31
CA SER A 94 4.96 30.25 -6.09
C SER A 94 4.09 29.00 -6.24
N GLY A 95 3.81 28.28 -5.16
CA GLY A 95 2.90 27.12 -5.17
C GLY A 95 3.56 25.75 -4.92
N ARG A 96 3.03 24.69 -5.53
CA ARG A 96 3.48 23.29 -5.29
C ARG A 96 4.81 22.98 -5.95
N LEU A 97 4.96 23.34 -7.23
CA LEU A 97 6.17 23.05 -8.02
C LEU A 97 7.42 23.66 -7.37
N ALA A 98 7.31 24.89 -6.84
CA ALA A 98 8.39 25.55 -6.12
C ALA A 98 8.85 24.78 -4.87
N ARG A 99 7.89 24.32 -4.05
CA ARG A 99 8.18 23.53 -2.85
C ARG A 99 8.81 22.18 -3.21
N TRP A 100 8.39 21.58 -4.31
CA TRP A 100 8.99 20.36 -4.82
C TRP A 100 10.39 20.61 -5.37
N ALA A 101 10.62 21.68 -6.12
CA ALA A 101 11.93 22.09 -6.62
C ALA A 101 12.94 22.31 -5.47
N ILE A 102 12.54 23.00 -4.40
CA ILE A 102 13.36 23.16 -3.18
C ILE A 102 13.66 21.81 -2.53
N SER A 103 12.70 20.89 -2.50
CA SER A 103 12.95 19.56 -1.95
C SER A 103 13.84 18.70 -2.87
N LEU A 104 13.81 18.96 -4.17
CA LEU A 104 14.61 18.24 -5.17
C LEU A 104 16.05 18.77 -5.23
N SER A 105 16.29 20.04 -4.89
CA SER A 105 17.64 20.62 -4.84
C SER A 105 18.53 20.00 -3.75
N ALA A 106 17.94 19.28 -2.78
CA ALA A 106 18.69 18.48 -1.82
C ALA A 106 19.36 17.24 -2.46
N PHE A 107 18.96 16.86 -3.67
CA PHE A 107 19.52 15.75 -4.42
C PHE A 107 20.42 16.26 -5.55
N ASN A 108 21.46 15.49 -5.88
CA ASN A 108 22.39 15.82 -6.96
C ASN A 108 21.84 15.35 -8.32
N ILE A 109 20.77 16.02 -8.78
CA ILE A 109 20.13 15.78 -10.07
C ILE A 109 20.96 16.46 -11.15
N VAL A 110 21.60 15.66 -11.99
CA VAL A 110 22.52 16.13 -13.04
C VAL A 110 21.75 16.65 -14.25
N ASP A 111 20.71 15.93 -14.67
CA ASP A 111 19.91 16.29 -15.84
C ASP A 111 18.51 15.66 -15.79
N ILE A 112 17.53 16.37 -16.36
CA ILE A 112 16.17 15.89 -16.60
C ILE A 112 15.99 15.77 -18.11
N LYS A 113 16.09 14.55 -18.63
CA LYS A 113 15.99 14.26 -20.06
C LYS A 113 14.57 13.86 -20.43
N TYR A 114 14.07 14.47 -21.50
CA TYR A 114 12.84 14.01 -22.13
C TYR A 114 13.06 12.68 -22.85
N LYS A 115 12.23 11.67 -22.55
CA LYS A 115 12.18 10.38 -23.26
C LYS A 115 10.77 10.20 -23.84
N PRO A 116 10.60 9.94 -25.15
CA PRO A 116 9.28 9.74 -25.74
C PRO A 116 8.53 8.56 -25.10
N GLY A 117 7.25 8.73 -24.77
CA GLY A 117 6.43 7.72 -24.09
C GLY A 117 6.37 6.35 -24.80
N LYS A 118 6.49 6.30 -26.14
CA LYS A 118 6.58 5.04 -26.90
C LYS A 118 7.77 4.15 -26.51
N ILE A 119 8.83 4.73 -25.96
CA ILE A 119 10.05 4.04 -25.50
C ILE A 119 10.02 3.83 -23.97
N ASN A 120 9.06 4.44 -23.27
CA ASN A 120 8.90 4.37 -21.81
C ASN A 120 7.91 3.27 -21.36
N THR A 121 7.73 2.22 -22.16
CA THR A 121 6.67 1.20 -21.98
C THR A 121 6.72 0.55 -20.59
N ASN A 122 7.90 0.34 -20.03
CA ASN A 122 8.06 -0.26 -18.71
C ASN A 122 7.45 0.60 -17.59
N CYS A 123 7.68 1.92 -17.62
CA CYS A 123 7.15 2.82 -16.60
C CYS A 123 5.65 3.09 -16.82
N ASP A 124 5.25 3.19 -18.09
CA ASP A 124 3.87 3.36 -18.52
C ASP A 124 2.96 2.21 -18.02
N THR A 125 3.45 0.96 -18.03
CA THR A 125 2.70 -0.17 -17.46
C THR A 125 2.47 -0.07 -15.95
N LEU A 126 3.39 0.55 -15.21
CA LEU A 126 3.30 0.69 -13.75
C LEU A 126 2.34 1.81 -13.33
N SER A 127 2.22 2.86 -14.13
CA SER A 127 1.26 3.93 -13.89
C SER A 127 -0.14 3.53 -14.37
N ARG A 128 -0.27 2.83 -15.51
CA ARG A 128 -1.53 2.52 -16.20
C ARG A 128 -2.15 1.17 -15.86
N TYR A 129 -2.19 0.76 -14.59
CA TYR A 129 -2.98 -0.42 -14.17
C TYR A 129 -4.34 -0.05 -13.56
N PRO A 130 -5.40 0.20 -14.36
CA PRO A 130 -6.76 0.26 -13.86
C PRO A 130 -7.24 -1.17 -13.61
N LEU A 131 -7.28 -1.60 -12.35
CA LEU A 131 -8.23 -2.65 -11.98
C LEU A 131 -9.63 -2.02 -12.08
N SER A 132 -10.30 -2.25 -13.20
CA SER A 132 -11.75 -2.04 -13.29
C SER A 132 -12.41 -2.87 -12.18
N PRO A 133 -13.29 -2.29 -11.34
CA PRO A 133 -13.99 -3.03 -10.29
C PRO A 133 -15.09 -3.96 -10.84
N HIS A 134 -15.16 -4.16 -12.16
CA HIS A 134 -16.22 -4.89 -12.82
C HIS A 134 -15.66 -5.70 -14.01
N LEU A 135 -15.54 -7.02 -13.84
CA LEU A 135 -15.27 -8.06 -14.86
C LEU A 135 -13.81 -8.06 -15.38
N THR A 136 -13.10 -9.19 -15.44
CA THR A 136 -13.47 -10.36 -16.25
C THR A 136 -13.01 -11.68 -15.62
N LEU A 137 -13.97 -12.59 -15.43
CA LEU A 137 -13.74 -14.03 -15.49
C LEU A 137 -13.17 -14.34 -16.88
N LEU A 138 -11.85 -14.43 -17.02
CA LEU A 138 -11.23 -15.01 -18.21
C LEU A 138 -10.48 -16.27 -17.79
N ASN A 139 -10.91 -17.36 -18.40
CA ASN A 139 -10.23 -18.63 -18.47
C ASN A 139 -8.79 -18.41 -18.97
N THR A 140 -7.82 -18.40 -18.06
CA THR A 140 -6.40 -18.56 -18.39
C THR A 140 -5.85 -19.75 -17.64
N THR A 141 -5.81 -20.88 -18.36
CA THR A 141 -4.94 -22.02 -18.10
C THR A 141 -3.48 -21.60 -18.24
N SER A 142 -2.94 -20.96 -17.22
CA SER A 142 -1.49 -20.87 -16.96
C SER A 142 -1.33 -20.26 -15.58
N SER A 143 -1.00 -21.12 -14.62
CA SER A 143 -0.68 -20.87 -13.21
C SER A 143 -0.41 -19.40 -12.84
N PRO A 144 -1.26 -18.76 -12.02
CA PRO A 144 -0.96 -17.44 -11.50
C PRO A 144 -0.06 -17.50 -10.25
N PRO A 145 0.66 -16.42 -9.93
CA PRO A 145 1.48 -16.31 -8.73
C PRO A 145 0.62 -16.38 -7.46
N LEU A 146 1.12 -17.07 -6.45
CA LEU A 146 0.47 -17.52 -5.20
C LEU A 146 -0.23 -16.47 -4.31
N LEU A 147 -0.40 -15.22 -4.75
CA LEU A 147 -0.98 -14.15 -3.92
C LEU A 147 -2.51 -13.99 -4.05
N ASN A 148 -3.14 -14.63 -5.04
CA ASN A 148 -4.61 -14.67 -5.23
C ASN A 148 -5.20 -16.05 -4.96
N LEU A 149 -4.77 -16.72 -3.88
CA LEU A 149 -5.25 -18.06 -3.54
C LEU A 149 -6.78 -18.12 -3.26
N TRP A 150 -7.44 -16.98 -3.02
CA TRP A 150 -8.88 -16.88 -2.81
C TRP A 150 -9.73 -17.09 -4.07
N ASP A 151 -9.15 -16.94 -5.26
CA ASP A 151 -9.88 -17.05 -6.54
C ASP A 151 -9.64 -18.39 -7.24
N ASN A 152 -8.97 -19.35 -6.58
CA ASN A 152 -8.82 -20.70 -7.10
C ASN A 152 -10.15 -21.44 -7.03
N CYS A 153 -10.67 -21.93 -8.17
CA CYS A 153 -11.96 -22.62 -8.26
C CYS A 153 -12.10 -23.79 -7.27
N THR A 154 -11.02 -24.50 -6.95
CA THR A 154 -11.02 -25.59 -5.97
C THR A 154 -11.35 -25.09 -4.56
N LEU A 155 -10.81 -23.93 -4.16
CA LEU A 155 -11.06 -23.35 -2.84
C LEU A 155 -12.51 -22.86 -2.70
N LEU A 156 -13.12 -22.35 -3.78
CA LEU A 156 -14.51 -21.91 -3.76
C LEU A 156 -15.49 -23.08 -3.63
N ASP A 157 -15.18 -24.22 -4.27
CA ASP A 157 -15.97 -25.45 -4.11
C ASP A 157 -15.83 -26.01 -2.68
N ASP A 158 -14.61 -26.01 -2.13
CA ASP A 158 -14.36 -26.39 -0.74
C ASP A 158 -15.13 -25.47 0.23
N ILE A 159 -15.06 -24.15 0.03
CA ILE A 159 -15.82 -23.17 0.84
C ILE A 159 -17.32 -23.42 0.72
N ARG A 160 -17.83 -23.74 -0.47
CA ARG A 160 -19.24 -24.09 -0.65
C ARG A 160 -19.60 -25.27 0.25
N THR A 161 -18.87 -26.39 0.16
CA THR A 161 -19.14 -27.58 0.97
C THR A 161 -19.09 -27.28 2.47
N GLU A 162 -18.08 -26.53 2.91
CA GLU A 162 -17.92 -26.12 4.31
C GLU A 162 -19.04 -25.17 4.79
N GLN A 163 -19.58 -24.31 3.91
CA GLN A 163 -20.75 -23.48 4.23
C GLN A 163 -22.02 -24.31 4.44
N TYR A 164 -22.23 -25.38 3.65
CA TYR A 164 -23.37 -26.29 3.82
C TYR A 164 -23.23 -27.20 5.05
N ASN A 165 -22.00 -27.43 5.52
CA ASN A 165 -21.70 -28.19 6.73
C ASN A 165 -21.74 -27.32 8.01
N ASP A 166 -21.55 -26.01 7.91
CA ASP A 166 -21.61 -25.10 9.06
C ASP A 166 -23.05 -24.96 9.58
N ALA A 167 -23.29 -25.41 10.81
CA ALA A 167 -24.59 -25.37 11.48
C ALA A 167 -25.24 -23.96 11.52
N ARG A 168 -24.45 -22.90 11.49
CA ARG A 168 -24.93 -21.51 11.47
C ARG A 168 -25.30 -21.03 10.07
N LEU A 169 -24.57 -21.48 9.05
CA LEU A 169 -24.74 -20.99 7.68
C LEU A 169 -25.76 -21.82 6.90
N LYS A 170 -25.84 -23.12 7.17
CA LYS A 170 -26.78 -24.05 6.52
C LYS A 170 -28.23 -23.54 6.49
N PRO A 171 -28.84 -23.07 7.61
CA PRO A 171 -30.22 -22.56 7.56
C PRO A 171 -30.37 -21.33 6.68
N ILE A 172 -29.35 -20.47 6.61
CA ILE A 172 -29.37 -19.25 5.78
C ILE A 172 -29.29 -19.64 4.30
N VAL A 173 -28.43 -20.60 3.96
CA VAL A 173 -28.27 -21.11 2.59
C VAL A 173 -29.56 -21.81 2.12
N ASP A 174 -30.16 -22.64 2.97
CA ASP A 174 -31.41 -23.36 2.64
C ASP A 174 -32.58 -22.38 2.40
N ILE A 175 -32.71 -21.34 3.24
CA ILE A 175 -33.74 -20.31 3.09
C ILE A 175 -33.54 -19.49 1.82
N LEU A 176 -32.29 -19.11 1.49
CA LEU A 176 -32.00 -18.30 0.30
C LEU A 176 -32.05 -19.11 -1.00
N SER A 177 -31.91 -20.43 -0.92
CA SER A 177 -32.05 -21.32 -2.07
C SER A 177 -33.52 -21.51 -2.49
N ASN A 178 -34.47 -21.21 -1.60
CA ASN A 178 -35.90 -21.28 -1.89
C ASN A 178 -36.56 -19.89 -1.85
N PRO A 179 -36.81 -19.25 -3.01
CA PRO A 179 -37.39 -17.90 -3.09
C PRO A 179 -38.79 -17.78 -2.46
N THR A 180 -39.50 -18.88 -2.32
CA THR A 180 -40.86 -18.93 -1.75
C THR A 180 -40.88 -19.08 -0.22
N HIS A 181 -39.71 -19.23 0.41
CA HIS A 181 -39.62 -19.46 1.85
C HIS A 181 -40.11 -18.22 2.64
N PRO A 182 -40.96 -18.37 3.67
CA PRO A 182 -41.53 -17.24 4.42
C PRO A 182 -40.48 -16.29 5.02
N LEU A 183 -39.32 -16.81 5.41
CA LEU A 183 -38.20 -16.04 5.99
C LEU A 183 -37.20 -15.50 4.96
N HIS A 184 -37.43 -15.66 3.66
CA HIS A 184 -36.49 -15.22 2.62
C HIS A 184 -36.19 -13.72 2.71
N HIS A 185 -37.22 -12.88 2.90
CA HIS A 185 -37.10 -11.43 3.05
C HIS A 185 -36.34 -10.97 4.31
N LYS A 186 -36.15 -11.85 5.30
CA LYS A 186 -35.38 -11.54 6.52
C LYS A 186 -33.87 -11.57 6.26
N PHE A 187 -33.44 -12.45 5.36
CA PHE A 187 -32.02 -12.66 5.05
C PHE A 187 -31.59 -12.01 3.73
N HIS A 188 -32.52 -11.71 2.82
CA HIS A 188 -32.30 -10.89 1.63
C HIS A 188 -32.83 -9.46 1.85
N PRO A 189 -32.08 -8.38 1.52
CA PRO A 189 -30.84 -8.32 0.75
C PRO A 189 -29.49 -8.42 1.52
N PRO A 190 -29.39 -8.49 2.87
CA PRO A 190 -28.07 -8.47 3.51
C PRO A 190 -27.20 -9.68 3.14
N PHE A 191 -27.81 -10.80 2.74
CA PHE A 191 -27.12 -11.97 2.21
C PHE A 191 -27.67 -12.36 0.83
N THR A 192 -26.79 -12.88 -0.01
CA THR A 192 -27.08 -13.30 -1.39
C THR A 192 -26.34 -14.59 -1.71
N LEU A 193 -27.00 -15.51 -2.43
CA LEU A 193 -26.35 -16.69 -2.99
C LEU A 193 -25.86 -16.40 -4.41
N ILE A 194 -24.59 -16.65 -4.67
CA ILE A 194 -23.99 -16.56 -6.01
C ILE A 194 -23.31 -17.90 -6.27
N ASN A 195 -23.73 -18.63 -7.30
CA ASN A 195 -23.21 -19.98 -7.63
C ASN A 195 -23.23 -20.96 -6.44
N GLY A 196 -24.28 -20.91 -5.62
CA GLY A 196 -24.45 -21.74 -4.42
C GLY A 196 -23.57 -21.35 -3.23
N ILE A 197 -22.82 -20.25 -3.32
CA ILE A 197 -21.96 -19.75 -2.24
C ILE A 197 -22.61 -18.53 -1.59
N LEU A 198 -22.54 -18.47 -0.27
CA LEU A 198 -23.11 -17.39 0.54
C LEU A 198 -22.19 -16.17 0.59
N TYR A 199 -22.74 -15.03 0.18
CA TYR A 199 -22.11 -13.71 0.26
C TYR A 199 -22.96 -12.76 1.12
N ARG A 200 -22.30 -11.77 1.72
CA ARG A 200 -22.93 -10.65 2.41
C ARG A 200 -22.87 -9.39 1.55
N TYR A 201 -24.00 -8.72 1.37
CA TYR A 201 -24.07 -7.44 0.68
C TYR A 201 -23.47 -6.32 1.56
N ARG A 202 -22.60 -5.52 0.96
CA ARG A 202 -22.05 -4.32 1.58
C ARG A 202 -22.85 -3.11 1.13
N SER A 203 -23.64 -2.53 2.05
CA SER A 203 -24.35 -1.29 1.76
C SER A 203 -23.34 -0.15 1.49
N PRO A 204 -23.52 0.64 0.42
CA PRO A 204 -22.74 1.85 0.20
C PRO A 204 -22.97 2.79 1.39
N SER A 205 -21.96 3.03 2.22
CA SER A 205 -22.06 4.02 3.28
C SER A 205 -21.94 5.42 2.65
N ASN A 206 -22.88 6.31 2.97
CA ASN A 206 -22.98 7.68 2.45
C ASN A 206 -21.77 8.60 2.76
N ASN A 207 -20.79 8.16 3.56
CA ASN A 207 -19.76 9.06 4.11
C ASN A 207 -18.32 8.56 3.97
N THR A 208 -17.99 7.81 2.91
CA THR A 208 -16.57 7.51 2.66
C THR A 208 -16.27 7.27 1.19
N HIS A 209 -15.99 8.34 0.44
CA HIS A 209 -15.42 8.25 -0.92
C HIS A 209 -14.11 7.42 -0.98
N GLN A 210 -13.44 7.19 0.16
CA GLN A 210 -12.28 6.28 0.28
C GLN A 210 -12.62 4.79 0.36
N ARG A 211 -13.89 4.37 0.38
CA ARG A 211 -14.30 2.96 0.57
C ARG A 211 -14.98 2.31 -0.64
N LEU A 212 -14.89 2.92 -1.83
CA LEU A 212 -15.31 2.32 -3.11
C LEU A 212 -14.36 1.20 -3.59
N ALA A 213 -13.19 1.04 -2.97
CA ALA A 213 -12.21 -0.01 -3.28
C ALA A 213 -12.46 -1.29 -2.47
N GLY A 214 -13.60 -1.94 -2.68
CA GLY A 214 -13.92 -3.23 -2.07
C GLY A 214 -15.04 -3.96 -2.82
N MET A 215 -15.10 -5.28 -2.70
CA MET A 215 -16.15 -6.07 -3.35
C MET A 215 -17.52 -5.70 -2.76
N GLN A 216 -18.53 -5.54 -3.62
CA GLN A 216 -19.92 -5.33 -3.18
C GLN A 216 -20.46 -6.53 -2.40
N HIS A 217 -19.94 -7.72 -2.74
CA HIS A 217 -20.26 -9.00 -2.11
C HIS A 217 -19.05 -9.49 -1.30
N LEU A 218 -19.20 -9.61 0.01
CA LEU A 218 -18.19 -10.14 0.91
C LEU A 218 -18.41 -11.63 1.12
N LEU A 219 -17.38 -12.46 0.93
CA LEU A 219 -17.50 -13.90 1.09
C LEU A 219 -17.75 -14.27 2.56
N VAL A 220 -18.80 -15.04 2.83
CA VAL A 220 -19.11 -15.47 4.20
C VAL A 220 -18.26 -16.68 4.56
N ILE A 221 -17.44 -16.57 5.60
CA ILE A 221 -16.49 -17.63 5.97
C ILE A 221 -17.11 -18.60 6.99
N PRO A 222 -17.11 -19.92 6.72
CA PRO A 222 -17.55 -20.95 7.67
C PRO A 222 -16.57 -21.09 8.83
N LYS A 223 -17.05 -21.57 9.99
CA LYS A 223 -16.27 -21.61 11.23
C LYS A 223 -14.96 -22.41 11.12
N SER A 224 -14.96 -23.48 10.34
CA SER A 224 -13.79 -24.34 10.08
C SER A 224 -12.61 -23.58 9.45
N LEU A 225 -12.87 -22.63 8.55
CA LEU A 225 -11.86 -21.93 7.77
C LEU A 225 -11.38 -20.61 8.40
N GLN A 226 -12.04 -20.13 9.46
CA GLN A 226 -11.72 -18.82 10.08
C GLN A 226 -10.27 -18.76 10.59
N SER A 227 -9.80 -19.80 11.28
CA SER A 227 -8.44 -19.87 11.82
C SER A 227 -7.37 -19.85 10.72
N GLN A 228 -7.62 -20.56 9.62
CA GLN A 228 -6.70 -20.61 8.48
C GLN A 228 -6.58 -19.24 7.80
N ILE A 229 -7.71 -18.56 7.60
CA ILE A 229 -7.73 -17.21 7.03
C ILE A 229 -7.02 -16.20 7.93
N LEU A 230 -7.20 -16.29 9.25
CA LEU A 230 -6.48 -15.44 10.20
C LEU A 230 -4.97 -15.67 10.11
N SER A 231 -4.52 -16.92 10.06
CA SER A 231 -3.09 -17.23 9.90
C SER A 231 -2.53 -16.69 8.59
N TRP A 232 -3.21 -16.92 7.45
CA TRP A 232 -2.75 -16.40 6.16
C TRP A 232 -2.70 -14.87 6.10
N THR A 233 -3.65 -14.18 6.74
CA THR A 233 -3.69 -12.72 6.69
C THR A 233 -2.76 -12.03 7.69
N HIS A 234 -2.30 -12.76 8.69
CA HIS A 234 -1.47 -12.23 9.78
C HIS A 234 -0.02 -12.73 9.74
N ASP A 235 0.17 -14.05 9.65
CA ASP A 235 1.47 -14.72 9.79
C ASP A 235 2.24 -14.82 8.48
N HIS A 236 1.56 -14.66 7.34
CA HIS A 236 2.22 -14.76 6.04
C HIS A 236 3.38 -13.74 5.95
N PRO A 237 4.55 -14.10 5.38
CA PRO A 237 5.72 -13.20 5.34
C PRO A 237 5.42 -11.84 4.71
N THR A 238 4.56 -11.79 3.69
CA THR A 238 4.13 -10.52 3.06
C THR A 238 3.14 -9.71 3.92
N ALA A 239 2.47 -10.37 4.88
CA ALA A 239 1.57 -9.72 5.80
C ALA A 239 2.31 -9.04 6.97
N GLY A 240 3.43 -9.63 7.40
CA GLY A 240 4.38 -9.04 8.34
C GLY A 240 3.82 -8.75 9.73
N HIS A 241 2.88 -9.58 10.23
CA HIS A 241 2.29 -9.41 11.57
C HIS A 241 1.75 -7.99 11.83
N GLY A 242 1.05 -7.41 10.84
CA GLY A 242 0.70 -5.99 10.73
C GLY A 242 -0.23 -5.38 11.79
N GLY A 243 -0.38 -5.96 12.98
CA GLY A 243 -1.21 -5.43 14.05
C GLY A 243 -2.70 -5.42 13.72
N ARG A 244 -3.52 -5.09 14.73
CA ARG A 244 -4.98 -5.28 14.70
C ARG A 244 -5.66 -4.54 13.55
N GLU A 245 -5.38 -3.24 13.40
CA GLU A 245 -6.06 -2.40 12.41
C GLU A 245 -5.68 -2.77 10.96
N LYS A 246 -4.40 -3.05 10.67
CA LYS A 246 -3.99 -3.39 9.29
C LYS A 246 -4.50 -4.76 8.89
N THR A 247 -4.45 -5.75 9.78
CA THR A 247 -5.00 -7.09 9.51
C THR A 247 -6.51 -7.01 9.31
N LEU A 248 -7.23 -6.25 10.15
CA LEU A 248 -8.67 -6.06 10.00
C LEU A 248 -9.01 -5.36 8.67
N TYR A 249 -8.25 -4.34 8.29
CA TYR A 249 -8.43 -3.64 7.03
C TYR A 249 -8.30 -4.57 5.82
N ARG A 250 -7.31 -5.48 5.82
CA ARG A 250 -7.12 -6.47 4.75
C ARG A 250 -8.31 -7.43 4.61
N LEU A 251 -8.88 -7.86 5.74
CA LEU A 251 -10.02 -8.80 5.76
C LEU A 251 -11.34 -8.14 5.40
N THR A 252 -11.60 -6.93 5.90
CA THR A 252 -12.91 -6.25 5.81
C THR A 252 -13.35 -5.96 4.37
N ASN A 253 -12.42 -5.96 3.42
CA ASN A 253 -12.73 -5.71 2.01
C ASN A 253 -13.04 -6.98 1.19
N ARG A 254 -12.83 -8.18 1.77
CA ARG A 254 -12.90 -9.46 1.05
C ARG A 254 -13.85 -10.46 1.69
N VAL A 255 -13.82 -10.56 3.02
CA VAL A 255 -14.49 -11.64 3.77
C VAL A 255 -15.34 -11.10 4.92
N TYR A 256 -16.27 -11.94 5.38
CA TYR A 256 -17.15 -11.62 6.49
C TYR A 256 -17.49 -12.84 7.37
N TRP A 257 -17.48 -12.64 8.69
CA TRP A 257 -18.23 -13.45 9.65
C TRP A 257 -18.61 -12.59 10.87
N ASN A 258 -19.54 -13.07 11.70
CA ASN A 258 -20.15 -12.29 12.78
C ASN A 258 -19.15 -11.83 13.86
N THR A 259 -18.22 -12.70 14.26
CA THR A 259 -17.23 -12.44 15.34
C THR A 259 -15.86 -12.03 14.81
N MET A 260 -15.73 -11.70 13.52
CA MET A 260 -14.45 -11.43 12.84
C MET A 260 -13.48 -10.53 13.59
N ARG A 261 -13.96 -9.40 14.10
CA ARG A 261 -13.10 -8.47 14.85
C ARG A 261 -12.63 -9.08 16.18
N GLN A 262 -13.50 -9.79 16.89
CA GLN A 262 -13.15 -10.41 18.18
C GLN A 262 -12.15 -11.55 17.98
N ASP A 263 -12.40 -12.42 17.01
CA ASP A 263 -11.53 -13.55 16.69
C ASP A 263 -10.14 -13.09 16.25
N LEU A 264 -10.07 -12.05 15.41
CA LEU A 264 -8.81 -11.43 15.02
C LEU A 264 -8.05 -10.86 16.22
N ILE A 265 -8.72 -10.12 17.10
CA ILE A 265 -8.07 -9.55 18.29
C ILE A 265 -7.51 -10.67 19.17
N GLN A 266 -8.28 -11.75 19.35
CA GLN A 266 -7.86 -12.89 20.13
C GLN A 266 -6.67 -13.61 19.49
N TYR A 267 -6.70 -13.82 18.17
CA TYR A 267 -5.63 -14.44 17.40
C TYR A 267 -4.30 -13.68 17.51
N ILE A 268 -4.34 -12.35 17.36
CA ILE A 268 -3.14 -11.51 17.47
C ILE A 268 -2.64 -11.48 18.93
N ARG A 269 -3.54 -11.53 19.91
CA ARG A 269 -3.16 -11.64 21.33
C ARG A 269 -2.43 -12.95 21.64
N SER A 270 -2.81 -14.06 20.99
CA SER A 270 -2.14 -15.35 21.15
C SER A 270 -0.88 -15.52 20.29
N CYS A 271 -0.58 -14.61 19.35
CA CYS A 271 0.56 -14.76 18.45
C CYS A 271 1.91 -14.50 19.18
N PRO A 272 2.83 -15.48 19.24
CA PRO A 272 4.12 -15.33 19.93
C PRO A 272 5.01 -14.24 19.33
N SER A 273 5.07 -14.15 18.00
CA SER A 273 5.84 -13.11 17.30
C SER A 273 5.35 -11.72 17.67
N CYS A 274 4.04 -11.49 17.67
CA CYS A 274 3.47 -10.22 18.09
C CYS A 274 3.75 -9.94 19.56
N GLN A 275 3.60 -10.91 20.47
CA GLN A 275 3.86 -10.65 21.88
C GLN A 275 5.34 -10.36 22.16
N LYS A 276 6.26 -10.99 21.44
CA LYS A 276 7.71 -10.81 21.58
C LYS A 276 8.21 -9.46 21.06
N TYR A 277 7.73 -9.03 19.89
CA TYR A 277 8.24 -7.84 19.19
C TYR A 277 7.37 -6.58 19.39
N LYS A 278 6.21 -6.70 20.05
CA LYS A 278 5.37 -5.54 20.33
C LYS A 278 6.02 -4.68 21.41
N TYR A 279 6.64 -3.61 20.97
CA TYR A 279 7.13 -2.54 21.82
C TYR A 279 5.99 -1.99 22.69
N ILE A 280 6.27 -1.78 23.97
CA ILE A 280 5.36 -1.11 24.88
C ILE A 280 5.35 0.36 24.47
N ASN A 281 4.23 0.84 23.95
CA ASN A 281 3.97 2.27 23.81
C ASN A 281 3.76 2.87 25.21
N GLN A 282 4.81 2.95 26.02
CA GLN A 282 4.81 3.89 27.11
C GLN A 282 4.95 5.26 26.47
N SER A 283 3.90 6.07 26.58
CA SER A 283 4.10 7.50 26.46
C SER A 283 5.21 7.85 27.43
N LEU A 284 6.31 8.43 26.93
CA LEU A 284 7.29 9.10 27.77
C LEU A 284 6.56 10.31 28.37
N ASN A 285 5.73 10.07 29.39
CA ASN A 285 5.02 11.07 30.17
C ASN A 285 6.01 11.81 31.07
N ALA A 286 7.17 12.19 30.54
CA ALA A 286 7.95 13.23 31.16
C ALA A 286 7.06 14.49 31.14
N PRO A 287 6.83 15.16 32.28
CA PRO A 287 6.09 16.40 32.28
C PRO A 287 6.79 17.37 31.31
N LEU A 288 6.02 17.98 30.41
CA LEU A 288 6.54 19.00 29.50
C LEU A 288 7.08 20.16 30.34
N GLN A 289 8.41 20.30 30.38
CA GLN A 289 9.07 21.41 31.07
C GLN A 289 9.20 22.59 30.11
N MET A 290 8.80 23.78 30.57
CA MET A 290 9.00 25.01 29.83
C MET A 290 10.50 25.35 29.85
N HIS A 291 11.10 25.47 28.67
CA HIS A 291 12.48 25.94 28.55
C HIS A 291 12.49 27.47 28.71
N ILE A 292 13.00 27.97 29.83
CA ILE A 292 13.12 29.41 30.09
C ILE A 292 14.33 29.93 29.30
N VAL A 293 14.11 30.92 28.43
CA VAL A 293 15.17 31.55 27.63
C VAL A 293 15.43 32.95 28.21
N GLN A 294 16.68 33.26 28.54
CA GLN A 294 17.03 34.52 29.23
C GLN A 294 17.30 35.70 28.29
N GLU A 295 17.65 35.43 27.03
CA GLU A 295 17.99 36.46 26.04
C GLU A 295 17.67 36.00 24.60
N PRO A 296 17.47 36.93 23.65
CA PRO A 296 17.22 36.59 22.25
C PRO A 296 18.38 35.75 21.67
N TRP A 297 18.05 34.70 20.91
CA TRP A 297 19.02 33.79 20.25
C TRP A 297 19.87 32.90 21.17
N HIS A 298 19.59 32.86 22.47
CA HIS A 298 20.32 32.01 23.42
C HIS A 298 20.16 30.50 23.18
N THR A 299 19.02 30.07 22.64
CA THR A 299 18.73 28.64 22.42
C THR A 299 18.05 28.44 21.07
N ILE A 300 18.55 27.47 20.31
CA ILE A 300 17.97 27.04 19.04
C ILE A 300 17.52 25.60 19.19
N GLY A 301 16.20 25.37 19.13
CA GLY A 301 15.63 24.03 19.09
C GLY A 301 15.57 23.53 17.66
N ILE A 302 16.30 22.45 17.35
CA ILE A 302 16.25 21.79 16.05
C ILE A 302 15.48 20.48 16.21
N ILE A 303 14.31 20.39 15.59
CA ILE A 303 13.55 19.14 15.53
C ILE A 303 14.08 18.33 14.34
N LEU A 304 14.91 17.33 14.62
CA LEU A 304 15.37 16.39 13.61
C LEU A 304 14.35 15.24 13.50
N HIS A 305 13.54 15.26 12.45
CA HIS A 305 12.75 14.09 12.07
C HIS A 305 13.67 13.04 11.42
N ALA A 306 14.43 12.31 12.23
CA ALA A 306 15.10 11.10 11.79
C ALA A 306 14.12 9.92 11.99
N GLY A 307 13.67 9.33 10.89
CA GLY A 307 13.12 7.99 10.97
C GLY A 307 14.25 7.02 11.29
N TRP A 308 14.00 6.14 12.27
CA TRP A 308 14.55 4.79 12.46
C TRP A 308 15.51 4.53 13.63
N ASN A 309 15.10 3.49 14.38
CA ASN A 309 15.84 2.51 15.17
C ASN A 309 16.84 2.99 16.23
N CYS A 310 16.32 3.08 17.45
CA CYS A 310 17.12 3.09 18.67
C CYS A 310 17.62 1.65 18.96
N SER A 311 18.90 1.41 18.72
CA SER A 311 19.67 0.33 19.36
C SER A 311 21.15 0.68 19.31
N LEU A 312 21.54 1.66 20.13
CA LEU A 312 22.92 1.80 20.60
C LEU A 312 22.87 1.68 22.12
N LEU A 313 23.27 0.50 22.58
CA LEU A 313 23.62 0.21 23.96
C LEU A 313 24.77 1.15 24.34
N GLU A 314 24.53 2.00 25.32
CA GLU A 314 25.59 2.68 26.06
C GLU A 314 26.43 1.60 26.77
N GLN A 315 27.66 1.39 26.30
CA GLN A 315 28.71 0.79 27.12
C GLN A 315 29.54 1.93 27.71
N PRO A 316 29.77 1.96 29.04
CA PRO A 316 30.65 2.97 29.63
C PRO A 316 32.09 2.74 29.17
N PRO A 317 32.92 3.81 29.09
CA PRO A 317 34.28 3.72 28.57
C PRO A 317 35.16 2.87 29.51
N PRO A 318 36.16 2.15 28.96
CA PRO A 318 37.12 1.42 29.77
C PRO A 318 37.94 2.39 30.61
N GLN A 319 38.00 2.14 31.92
CA GLN A 319 38.98 2.79 32.80
C GLN A 319 40.37 2.25 32.44
N ILE A 320 41.30 3.18 32.19
CA ILE A 320 42.73 2.93 31.95
C ILE A 320 43.40 2.47 33.24
#